data_AF-A0A3R7VXQ0-F1
#
_entry.id   AF-A0A3R7VXQ0-F1
#
_cell.length_a   1.000
_cell.length_b   1.000
_cell.length_c   1.000
_cell.angle_alpha   90.00
_cell.angle_beta   90.00
_cell.angle_gamma   90.00
#
_symmetry.space_group_name_H-M   'P 1'
#
loop_
_entity.id
_entity.type
_entity.pdbx_description
1 polymer ?
#
loop_
_entity_poly.entity_id
_entity_poly.type
_entity_poly.pdbx_seq_one_letter_code
_entity_poly.pdbx_strand_id
1 'polypeptide(L)'
;MLGCNKTHGNNLLAAFRQYLCCLLAFLCLSILPASAQTSDPAPVQLDKAVAYFNSGKYHEALLIFQQLDKRYKLNDRFRAYIGLCYYNEWEYKNATNYLDEVAPRLAVLAPHERSVYYFANAESHFQLQEYKPAISFYEQALTVCYDSEKGEIYYRLGLCYMFGEEWEKARDAYMLSETFFRKHRTATDVEARLAQVVNMRKGCQAKIDEKLAADSIARAKAVEDSLRAIAASIPLDSVITEKPTDTISSKPIVTTPMIDEKKKMPVPSIDDKPEKQKKKQEDVTPINLEDLYKDKVKVEE
;
A
#
# COMPACT_ATOMS: atom_id res chain seq x y z
N MET A 1 22.89 -74.73 79.16
CA MET A 1 23.38 -74.06 77.93
C MET A 1 22.24 -74.02 76.93
N LEU A 2 21.82 -72.80 76.54
CA LEU A 2 21.14 -72.36 75.31
C LEU A 2 20.01 -73.23 74.68
N GLY A 3 18.88 -72.70 74.21
CA GLY A 3 18.56 -71.31 73.90
C GLY A 3 17.10 -71.12 73.49
N CYS A 4 16.59 -69.92 73.78
CA CYS A 4 15.28 -69.43 73.35
C CYS A 4 15.24 -69.23 71.83
N ASN A 5 14.19 -69.76 71.20
CA ASN A 5 13.83 -69.52 69.80
C ASN A 5 13.52 -68.04 69.54
N LYS A 6 14.45 -67.34 68.88
CA LYS A 6 14.29 -66.00 68.29
C LYS A 6 13.88 -66.15 66.81
N THR A 7 12.61 -66.43 66.52
CA THR A 7 12.11 -66.52 65.13
C THR A 7 10.75 -65.84 64.90
N HIS A 8 10.38 -64.87 65.73
CA HIS A 8 9.16 -64.07 65.53
C HIS A 8 9.38 -62.55 65.36
N GLY A 9 10.61 -62.04 65.52
CA GLY A 9 10.91 -60.62 65.35
C GLY A 9 11.13 -60.16 63.90
N ASN A 10 11.48 -61.06 62.98
CA ASN A 10 11.97 -60.68 61.65
C ASN A 10 10.84 -60.37 60.64
N ASN A 11 9.68 -61.02 60.76
CA ASN A 11 8.56 -60.81 59.83
C ASN A 11 7.82 -59.50 60.08
N LEU A 12 7.72 -59.05 61.33
CA LEU A 12 7.06 -57.79 61.69
C LEU A 12 7.88 -56.58 61.24
N LEU A 13 9.21 -56.64 61.42
CA LEU A 13 10.16 -55.63 60.92
C LEU A 13 10.23 -55.59 59.39
N ALA A 14 10.12 -56.75 58.72
CA ALA A 14 10.03 -56.82 57.27
C ALA A 14 8.74 -56.19 56.73
N ALA A 15 7.59 -56.49 57.35
CA ALA A 15 6.30 -55.90 56.99
C ALA A 15 6.27 -54.37 57.22
N PHE A 16 6.87 -53.90 58.31
CA PHE A 16 7.01 -52.46 58.58
C PHE A 16 7.91 -51.75 57.57
N ARG A 17 9.04 -52.37 57.19
CA ARG A 17 9.91 -51.85 56.11
C ARG A 17 9.18 -51.79 54.79
N GLN A 18 8.39 -52.81 54.45
CA GLN A 18 7.61 -52.84 53.22
C GLN A 18 6.55 -51.74 53.18
N TYR A 19 5.83 -51.54 54.29
CA TYR A 19 4.85 -50.45 54.43
C TYR A 19 5.50 -49.07 54.35
N LEU A 20 6.66 -48.88 54.99
CA LEU A 20 7.41 -47.62 54.93
C LEU A 20 7.93 -47.34 53.53
N CYS A 21 8.43 -48.36 52.82
CA CYS A 21 8.83 -48.25 51.42
C CYS A 21 7.64 -47.93 50.50
N CYS A 22 6.47 -48.54 50.72
CA CYS A 22 5.26 -48.21 49.97
C CYS A 22 4.77 -46.78 50.24
N LEU A 23 4.77 -46.34 51.51
CA LEU A 23 4.40 -44.98 51.88
C LEU A 23 5.37 -43.94 51.29
N LEU A 24 6.68 -44.21 51.32
CA LEU A 24 7.68 -43.35 50.68
C LEU A 24 7.52 -43.33 49.16
N ALA A 25 7.21 -44.46 48.52
CA ALA A 25 6.94 -44.52 47.08
C ALA A 25 5.68 -43.73 46.69
N PHE A 26 4.60 -43.80 47.49
CA PHE A 26 3.40 -42.99 47.30
C PHE A 26 3.67 -41.49 47.52
N LEU A 27 4.48 -41.13 48.51
CA LEU A 27 4.88 -39.75 48.79
C LEU A 27 5.75 -39.17 47.65
N CYS A 28 6.62 -39.99 47.05
CA CYS A 28 7.43 -39.61 45.89
C CYS A 28 6.60 -39.47 44.60
N LEU A 29 5.52 -40.25 44.43
CA LEU A 29 4.63 -40.14 43.28
C LEU A 29 3.86 -38.81 43.24
N SER A 30 3.58 -38.23 44.41
CA SER A 30 2.95 -36.91 44.56
C SER A 30 3.89 -35.71 44.32
N ILE A 31 5.19 -35.93 44.10
CA ILE A 31 6.18 -34.87 43.82
C ILE A 31 6.55 -34.83 42.32
N LEU A 32 6.01 -35.73 41.49
CA LEU A 32 6.11 -35.58 40.05
C LEU A 32 5.35 -34.31 39.65
N PRO A 33 6.01 -33.28 39.08
CA PRO A 33 5.27 -32.20 38.47
C PRO A 33 4.40 -32.83 37.40
N ALA A 34 3.08 -32.65 37.51
CA ALA A 34 2.19 -32.96 36.42
C ALA A 34 2.70 -32.14 35.22
N SER A 35 3.37 -32.79 34.26
CA SER A 35 3.68 -32.16 33.00
C SER A 35 2.34 -31.95 32.31
N ALA A 36 1.69 -30.82 32.56
CA ALA A 36 0.66 -30.33 31.68
C ALA A 36 1.27 -30.37 30.28
N GLN A 37 0.63 -31.05 29.33
CA GLN A 37 1.04 -31.00 27.94
C GLN A 37 1.04 -29.53 27.52
N THR A 38 2.19 -28.87 27.54
CA THR A 38 2.33 -27.51 27.04
C THR A 38 2.33 -27.62 25.53
N SER A 39 1.15 -27.71 24.92
CA SER A 39 1.00 -27.48 23.49
C SER A 39 1.63 -26.14 23.16
N ASP A 40 2.43 -26.07 22.09
CA ASP A 40 3.00 -24.82 21.58
C ASP A 40 1.90 -23.75 21.54
N PRO A 41 2.02 -22.62 22.27
CA PRO A 41 0.97 -21.60 22.29
C PRO A 41 0.88 -20.82 20.97
N ALA A 42 1.84 -20.99 20.05
CA ALA A 42 1.91 -20.22 18.81
C ALA A 42 0.67 -20.33 17.90
N PRO A 43 0.05 -21.50 17.67
CA PRO A 43 -1.18 -21.61 16.88
C PRO A 43 -2.33 -20.79 17.49
N VAL A 44 -2.54 -20.91 18.81
CA VAL A 44 -3.59 -20.16 19.52
C VAL A 44 -3.34 -18.66 19.45
N GLN A 45 -2.08 -18.23 19.57
CA GLN A 45 -1.71 -16.82 19.42
C GLN A 45 -1.90 -16.32 17.99
N LEU A 46 -1.60 -17.15 17.00
CA LEU A 46 -1.79 -16.82 15.59
C LEU A 46 -3.29 -16.64 15.28
N ASP A 47 -4.14 -17.55 15.74
CA ASP A 47 -5.60 -17.44 15.59
C ASP A 47 -6.13 -16.16 16.24
N LYS A 48 -5.60 -15.83 17.42
CA LYS A 48 -5.93 -14.58 18.12
C LYS A 48 -5.49 -13.34 17.33
N ALA A 49 -4.30 -13.36 16.74
CA ALA A 49 -3.79 -12.26 15.93
C ALA A 49 -4.67 -12.06 14.67
N VAL A 50 -5.05 -13.15 14.01
CA VAL A 50 -5.97 -13.12 12.85
C VAL A 50 -7.34 -12.60 13.26
N ALA A 51 -7.87 -13.02 14.40
CA ALA A 51 -9.14 -12.49 14.92
C ALA A 51 -9.07 -10.98 15.20
N TYR A 52 -7.98 -10.50 15.79
CA TYR A 52 -7.76 -9.06 15.99
C TYR A 52 -7.65 -8.32 14.66
N PHE A 53 -6.86 -8.85 13.72
CA PHE A 53 -6.71 -8.29 12.37
C PHE A 53 -8.06 -8.14 11.67
N ASN A 54 -8.86 -9.22 11.61
CA ASN A 54 -10.18 -9.22 10.98
C ASN A 54 -11.19 -8.29 11.68
N SER A 55 -10.96 -7.97 12.96
CA SER A 55 -11.78 -7.01 13.72
C SER A 55 -11.31 -5.55 13.60
N GLY A 56 -10.26 -5.28 12.82
CA GLY A 56 -9.67 -3.95 12.65
C GLY A 56 -8.82 -3.47 13.84
N LYS A 57 -8.46 -4.38 14.75
CA LYS A 57 -7.57 -4.13 15.90
C LYS A 57 -6.11 -4.35 15.47
N TYR A 58 -5.65 -3.48 14.57
CA TYR A 58 -4.37 -3.65 13.88
C TYR A 58 -3.18 -3.55 14.83
N HIS A 59 -3.19 -2.60 15.76
CA HIS A 59 -2.18 -2.52 16.81
C HIS A 59 -2.04 -3.82 17.61
N GLU A 60 -3.14 -4.37 18.13
CA GLU A 60 -3.11 -5.60 18.93
C GLU A 60 -2.72 -6.83 18.11
N ALA A 61 -3.16 -6.91 16.85
CA ALA A 61 -2.74 -7.94 15.92
C ALA A 61 -1.22 -7.86 15.65
N LEU A 62 -0.71 -6.64 15.40
CA LEU A 62 0.69 -6.39 15.11
C LEU A 62 1.61 -6.85 16.24
N LEU A 63 1.27 -6.55 17.50
CA LEU A 63 2.06 -6.98 18.66
C LEU A 63 2.23 -8.50 18.71
N ILE A 64 1.17 -9.26 18.42
CA ILE A 64 1.21 -10.72 18.43
C ILE A 64 1.96 -11.24 17.20
N PHE A 65 1.66 -10.73 16.00
CA PHE A 65 2.33 -11.17 14.78
C PHE A 65 3.84 -10.93 14.84
N GLN A 66 4.31 -9.78 15.33
CA GLN A 66 5.74 -9.50 15.50
C GLN A 66 6.41 -10.47 16.48
N GLN A 67 5.73 -10.84 17.56
CA GLN A 67 6.27 -11.82 18.51
C GLN A 67 6.40 -13.21 17.86
N LEU A 68 5.44 -13.57 17.00
CA LEU A 68 5.47 -14.82 16.25
C LEU A 68 6.56 -14.80 15.16
N ASP A 69 6.70 -13.71 14.40
CA ASP A 69 7.68 -13.57 13.32
C ASP A 69 9.14 -13.62 13.82
N LYS A 70 9.38 -13.15 15.05
CA LYS A 70 10.69 -13.30 15.71
C LYS A 70 11.04 -14.74 16.08
N ARG A 71 10.02 -15.58 16.35
CA ARG A 71 10.20 -16.96 16.86
C ARG A 71 10.08 -18.01 15.77
N TYR A 72 9.35 -17.69 14.71
CA TYR A 72 9.01 -18.59 13.63
C TYR A 72 9.17 -17.86 12.31
N LYS A 73 9.62 -18.57 11.28
CA LYS A 73 9.52 -18.06 9.92
C LYS A 73 8.06 -18.12 9.47
N LEU A 74 7.33 -17.02 9.62
CA LEU A 74 5.95 -16.92 9.16
C LEU A 74 5.89 -17.00 7.63
N ASN A 75 4.80 -17.56 7.11
CA ASN A 75 4.58 -17.59 5.67
C ASN A 75 4.29 -16.17 5.13
N ASP A 76 4.41 -16.02 3.81
CA ASP A 76 4.30 -14.72 3.15
C ASP A 76 2.93 -14.03 3.37
N ARG A 77 1.84 -14.80 3.56
CA ARG A 77 0.51 -14.23 3.86
C ARG A 77 0.48 -13.55 5.22
N PHE A 78 0.98 -14.19 6.28
CA PHE A 78 1.01 -13.56 7.60
C PHE A 78 1.99 -12.39 7.69
N ARG A 79 3.08 -12.46 6.94
CA ARG A 79 4.01 -11.33 6.81
C ARG A 79 3.36 -10.17 6.04
N ALA A 80 2.52 -10.45 5.05
CA ALA A 80 1.66 -9.43 4.44
C ALA A 80 0.65 -8.84 5.43
N TYR A 81 0.07 -9.62 6.34
CA TYR A 81 -0.77 -9.09 7.42
C TYR A 81 -0.03 -8.13 8.35
N ILE A 82 1.25 -8.42 8.68
CA ILE A 82 2.09 -7.48 9.42
C ILE A 82 2.23 -6.16 8.66
N GLY A 83 2.54 -6.24 7.36
CA GLY A 83 2.59 -5.07 6.49
C GLY A 83 1.29 -4.26 6.46
N LEU A 84 0.14 -4.93 6.38
CA LEU A 84 -1.18 -4.28 6.46
C LEU A 84 -1.45 -3.65 7.82
N CYS A 85 -1.01 -4.28 8.93
CA CYS A 85 -1.13 -3.66 10.24
C CYS A 85 -0.34 -2.36 10.31
N TYR A 86 0.94 -2.37 9.88
CA TYR A 86 1.74 -1.16 9.83
C TYR A 86 1.14 -0.06 8.96
N TYR A 87 0.58 -0.41 7.80
CA TYR A 87 -0.13 0.52 6.94
C TYR A 87 -1.30 1.20 7.68
N ASN A 88 -2.12 0.42 8.40
CA ASN A 88 -3.24 0.96 9.17
C ASN A 88 -2.83 1.77 10.40
N GLU A 89 -1.62 1.55 10.92
CA GLU A 89 -1.00 2.33 11.99
C GLU A 89 -0.18 3.54 11.46
N TRP A 90 -0.22 3.78 10.14
CA TRP A 90 0.52 4.85 9.43
C TRP A 90 2.06 4.75 9.53
N GLU A 91 2.58 3.57 9.87
CA GLU A 91 4.01 3.27 9.86
C GLU A 91 4.45 2.80 8.47
N TYR A 92 4.34 3.68 7.48
CA TYR A 92 4.49 3.34 6.06
C TYR A 92 5.83 2.71 5.70
N LYS A 93 6.93 3.15 6.34
CA LYS A 93 8.26 2.57 6.10
C LYS A 93 8.32 1.10 6.52
N ASN A 94 7.67 0.72 7.62
CA ASN A 94 7.60 -0.67 8.03
C ASN A 94 6.62 -1.46 7.15
N ALA A 95 5.53 -0.83 6.72
CA ALA A 95 4.60 -1.44 5.77
C ALA A 95 5.29 -1.83 4.46
N THR A 96 6.05 -0.91 3.84
CA THR A 96 6.78 -1.20 2.59
C THR A 96 7.84 -2.29 2.80
N ASN A 97 8.61 -2.25 3.89
CA ASN A 97 9.59 -3.29 4.19
C ASN A 97 8.99 -4.71 4.16
N TYR A 98 7.82 -4.91 4.79
CA TYR A 98 7.17 -6.22 4.80
C TYR A 98 6.51 -6.55 3.46
N LEU A 99 5.78 -5.59 2.87
CA LEU A 99 4.99 -5.82 1.66
C LEU A 99 5.85 -6.00 0.42
N ASP A 100 6.91 -5.21 0.25
CA ASP A 100 7.88 -5.35 -0.85
C ASP A 100 8.56 -6.71 -0.82
N GLU A 101 8.94 -7.17 0.37
CA GLU A 101 9.65 -8.43 0.52
C GLU A 101 8.79 -9.62 0.09
N VAL A 102 7.49 -9.59 0.41
CA VAL A 102 6.58 -10.70 0.11
C VAL A 102 5.90 -10.60 -1.25
N ALA A 103 5.75 -9.39 -1.82
CA ALA A 103 4.99 -9.14 -3.04
C ALA A 103 5.27 -10.11 -4.20
N PRO A 104 6.53 -10.48 -4.52
CA PRO A 104 6.83 -11.42 -5.61
C PRO A 104 6.27 -12.84 -5.40
N ARG A 105 5.96 -13.21 -4.14
CA ARG A 105 5.51 -14.56 -3.75
C ARG A 105 4.01 -14.63 -3.46
N LEU A 106 3.29 -13.51 -3.56
CA LEU A 106 1.84 -13.47 -3.31
C LEU A 106 1.00 -13.97 -4.49
N ALA A 107 1.59 -14.30 -5.64
CA ALA A 107 0.88 -14.75 -6.84
C ALA A 107 0.02 -16.02 -6.61
N VAL A 108 0.33 -16.82 -5.58
CA VAL A 108 -0.45 -18.00 -5.19
C VAL A 108 -1.78 -17.65 -4.49
N LEU A 109 -1.93 -16.41 -4.02
CA LEU A 109 -3.12 -15.95 -3.30
C LEU A 109 -4.23 -15.54 -4.27
N ALA A 110 -5.46 -15.49 -3.75
CA ALA A 110 -6.63 -15.08 -4.51
C ALA A 110 -6.46 -13.66 -5.08
N PRO A 111 -6.92 -13.37 -6.31
CA PRO A 111 -6.71 -12.07 -6.95
C PRO A 111 -7.07 -10.87 -6.07
N HIS A 112 -8.27 -10.88 -5.48
CA HIS A 112 -8.75 -9.77 -4.67
C HIS A 112 -8.01 -9.63 -3.33
N GLU A 113 -7.49 -10.73 -2.77
CA GLU A 113 -6.59 -10.66 -1.61
C GLU A 113 -5.29 -9.94 -1.98
N ARG A 114 -4.72 -10.25 -3.15
CA ARG A 114 -3.52 -9.57 -3.66
C ARG A 114 -3.74 -8.08 -3.91
N SER A 115 -4.92 -7.71 -4.43
CA SER A 115 -5.31 -6.30 -4.63
C SER A 115 -5.12 -5.48 -3.35
N VAL A 116 -5.56 -6.02 -2.20
CA VAL A 116 -5.43 -5.34 -0.89
C VAL A 116 -3.98 -5.08 -0.54
N TYR A 117 -3.10 -6.08 -0.70
CA TYR A 117 -1.68 -5.93 -0.40
C TYR A 117 -0.98 -4.94 -1.33
N TYR A 118 -1.24 -5.04 -2.64
CA TYR A 118 -0.66 -4.12 -3.62
C TYR A 118 -1.13 -2.69 -3.40
N PHE A 119 -2.41 -2.48 -3.12
CA PHE A 119 -2.94 -1.16 -2.83
C PHE A 119 -2.32 -0.56 -1.56
N ALA A 120 -2.26 -1.31 -0.46
CA ALA A 120 -1.66 -0.82 0.78
C ALA A 120 -0.16 -0.51 0.63
N ASN A 121 0.55 -1.31 -0.16
CA ASN A 121 1.95 -1.06 -0.44
C ASN A 121 2.14 0.21 -1.29
N ALA A 122 1.31 0.36 -2.33
CA ALA A 122 1.30 1.54 -3.18
C ALA A 122 1.02 2.83 -2.38
N GLU A 123 0.01 2.81 -1.52
CA GLU A 123 -0.30 3.93 -0.62
C GLU A 123 0.87 4.21 0.33
N SER A 124 1.51 3.18 0.86
CA SER A 124 2.64 3.35 1.79
C SER A 124 3.83 4.02 1.08
N HIS A 125 4.19 3.59 -0.13
CA HIS A 125 5.19 4.27 -0.96
C HIS A 125 4.77 5.70 -1.32
N PHE A 126 3.51 5.92 -1.68
CA PHE A 126 2.99 7.26 -1.98
C PHE A 126 3.17 8.22 -0.79
N GLN A 127 2.86 7.77 0.42
CA GLN A 127 3.02 8.57 1.65
C GLN A 127 4.49 8.85 1.99
N LEU A 128 5.40 7.98 1.55
CA LEU A 128 6.84 8.19 1.60
C LEU A 128 7.37 9.06 0.44
N GLN A 129 6.49 9.56 -0.43
CA GLN A 129 6.83 10.30 -1.66
C GLN A 129 7.62 9.48 -2.69
N GLU A 130 7.55 8.16 -2.60
CA GLU A 130 8.19 7.21 -3.51
C GLU A 130 7.24 6.87 -4.67
N TYR A 131 6.99 7.86 -5.53
CA TYR A 131 5.94 7.75 -6.56
C TYR A 131 6.19 6.64 -7.60
N LYS A 132 7.46 6.35 -7.94
CA LYS A 132 7.79 5.30 -8.92
C LYS A 132 7.40 3.90 -8.41
N PRO A 133 7.82 3.46 -7.21
CA PRO A 133 7.30 2.24 -6.59
C PRO A 133 5.77 2.25 -6.43
N ALA A 134 5.20 3.37 -5.98
CA ALA A 134 3.75 3.47 -5.80
C ALA A 134 2.98 3.18 -7.10
N ILE A 135 3.40 3.76 -8.23
CA ILE A 135 2.82 3.51 -9.55
C ILE A 135 2.86 2.02 -9.89
N SER A 136 4.01 1.36 -9.73
CA SER A 136 4.16 -0.08 -10.02
C SER A 136 3.17 -0.94 -9.23
N PHE A 137 2.96 -0.63 -7.94
CA PHE A 137 2.04 -1.40 -7.11
C PHE A 137 0.56 -1.06 -7.39
N TYR A 138 0.20 0.19 -7.71
CA TYR A 138 -1.16 0.49 -8.17
C TYR A 138 -1.48 -0.20 -9.50
N GLU A 139 -0.53 -0.25 -10.44
CA GLU A 139 -0.68 -0.98 -11.70
C GLU A 139 -0.90 -2.48 -11.44
N GLN A 140 -0.14 -3.07 -10.52
CA GLN A 140 -0.37 -4.46 -10.09
C GLN A 140 -1.76 -4.63 -9.47
N ALA A 141 -2.19 -3.73 -8.58
CA ALA A 141 -3.53 -3.76 -7.99
C ALA A 141 -4.64 -3.73 -9.06
N LEU A 142 -4.52 -2.88 -10.09
CA LEU A 142 -5.47 -2.80 -11.20
C LEU A 142 -5.68 -4.12 -11.95
N THR A 143 -4.68 -5.02 -11.96
CA THR A 143 -4.78 -6.32 -12.64
C THR A 143 -5.64 -7.34 -11.89
N VAL A 144 -5.89 -7.12 -10.59
CA VAL A 144 -6.50 -8.12 -9.70
C VAL A 144 -7.61 -7.57 -8.80
N CYS A 145 -7.86 -6.26 -8.84
CA CYS A 145 -8.93 -5.61 -8.08
C CYS A 145 -10.32 -5.88 -8.65
N TYR A 146 -11.35 -5.59 -7.86
CA TYR A 146 -12.72 -5.51 -8.38
C TYR A 146 -12.87 -4.28 -9.26
N ASP A 147 -13.77 -4.37 -10.25
CA ASP A 147 -14.02 -3.27 -11.19
C ASP A 147 -14.45 -1.98 -10.46
N SER A 148 -15.18 -2.12 -9.36
CA SER A 148 -15.63 -1.03 -8.48
C SER A 148 -14.51 -0.29 -7.75
N GLU A 149 -13.33 -0.90 -7.62
CA GLU A 149 -12.18 -0.32 -6.92
C GLU A 149 -11.27 0.49 -7.86
N LYS A 150 -11.34 0.23 -9.17
CA LYS A 150 -10.49 0.87 -10.18
C LYS A 150 -10.57 2.39 -10.16
N GLY A 151 -11.75 2.95 -9.86
CA GLY A 151 -11.95 4.40 -9.77
C GLY A 151 -11.00 5.06 -8.79
N GLU A 152 -10.86 4.49 -7.58
CA GLU A 152 -9.95 5.00 -6.55
C GLU A 152 -8.49 4.74 -6.92
N ILE A 153 -8.17 3.56 -7.46
CA ILE A 153 -6.79 3.23 -7.83
C ILE A 153 -6.28 4.16 -8.95
N TYR A 154 -7.10 4.44 -9.96
CA TYR A 154 -6.76 5.42 -11.00
C TYR A 154 -6.64 6.85 -10.47
N TYR A 155 -7.44 7.22 -9.47
CA TYR A 155 -7.30 8.52 -8.80
C TYR A 155 -5.92 8.63 -8.12
N ARG A 156 -5.50 7.59 -7.40
CA ARG A 156 -4.19 7.55 -6.73
C ARG A 156 -3.02 7.53 -7.71
N LEU A 157 -3.14 6.81 -8.83
CA LEU A 157 -2.18 6.90 -9.95
C LEU A 157 -2.10 8.31 -10.53
N GLY A 158 -3.25 8.98 -10.69
CA GLY A 158 -3.31 10.38 -11.12
C GLY A 158 -2.53 11.30 -10.20
N LEU A 159 -2.62 11.11 -8.88
CA LEU A 159 -1.82 11.85 -7.91
C LEU A 159 -0.32 11.56 -8.07
N CYS A 160 0.08 10.29 -8.23
CA CYS A 160 1.48 9.93 -8.43
C CYS A 160 2.09 10.62 -9.66
N TYR A 161 1.42 10.54 -10.81
CA TYR A 161 1.88 11.20 -12.03
C TYR A 161 1.88 12.73 -11.89
N MET A 162 0.89 13.29 -11.19
CA MET A 162 0.82 14.73 -10.94
C MET A 162 2.00 15.23 -10.10
N PHE A 163 2.36 14.52 -9.03
CA PHE A 163 3.53 14.86 -8.22
C PHE A 163 4.85 14.59 -8.95
N GLY A 164 4.85 13.69 -9.94
CA GLY A 164 5.96 13.50 -10.88
C GLY A 164 5.98 14.49 -12.06
N GLU A 165 5.06 15.46 -12.10
CA GLU A 165 4.88 16.42 -13.22
C GLU A 165 4.64 15.76 -14.60
N GLU A 166 4.15 14.52 -14.61
CA GLU A 166 3.73 13.80 -15.82
C GLU A 166 2.27 14.13 -16.14
N TRP A 167 2.02 15.40 -16.50
CA TRP A 167 0.68 15.99 -16.59
C TRP A 167 -0.28 15.25 -17.53
N GLU A 168 0.20 14.77 -18.68
CA GLU A 168 -0.59 13.99 -19.63
C GLU A 168 -1.08 12.67 -19.01
N LYS A 169 -0.18 11.93 -18.37
CA LYS A 169 -0.52 10.66 -17.69
C LYS A 169 -1.45 10.90 -16.51
N ALA A 170 -1.22 11.95 -15.73
CA ALA A 170 -2.08 12.32 -14.62
C ALA A 170 -3.51 12.61 -15.09
N ARG A 171 -3.67 13.43 -16.13
CA ARG A 171 -4.97 13.73 -16.76
C ARG A 171 -5.68 12.45 -17.22
N ASP A 172 -4.95 11.56 -17.90
CA ASP A 172 -5.52 10.33 -18.45
C ASP A 172 -5.94 9.36 -17.35
N ALA A 173 -5.16 9.24 -16.27
CA ALA A 173 -5.52 8.49 -15.07
C ALA A 173 -6.78 9.07 -14.40
N TYR A 174 -6.88 10.39 -14.25
CA TYR A 174 -8.09 11.01 -13.70
C TYR A 174 -9.33 10.81 -14.61
N MET A 175 -9.15 10.77 -15.93
CA MET A 175 -10.24 10.46 -16.87
C MET A 175 -10.73 9.01 -16.69
N LEU A 176 -9.82 8.05 -16.51
CA LEU A 176 -10.19 6.66 -16.21
C LEU A 176 -10.89 6.56 -14.86
N SER A 177 -10.36 7.22 -13.83
CA SER A 177 -10.98 7.31 -12.51
C SER A 177 -12.42 7.83 -12.58
N GLU A 178 -12.64 8.94 -13.29
CA GLU A 178 -13.96 9.54 -13.54
C GLU A 178 -14.92 8.54 -14.22
N THR A 179 -14.42 7.77 -15.18
CA THR A 179 -15.20 6.75 -15.92
C THR A 179 -15.65 5.63 -14.99
N PHE A 180 -14.75 5.06 -14.18
CA PHE A 180 -15.09 3.98 -13.24
C PHE A 180 -16.00 4.46 -12.12
N PHE A 181 -15.77 5.65 -11.56
CA PHE A 181 -16.69 6.21 -10.57
C PHE A 181 -18.09 6.42 -11.12
N ARG A 182 -18.23 6.85 -12.39
CA ARG A 182 -19.55 6.97 -13.03
C ARG A 182 -20.20 5.62 -13.31
N LYS A 183 -19.43 4.62 -13.71
CA LYS A 183 -19.92 3.27 -14.02
C LYS A 183 -20.55 2.60 -12.80
N HIS A 184 -19.97 2.78 -11.62
CA HIS A 184 -20.42 2.14 -10.38
C HIS A 184 -21.31 3.04 -9.50
N ARG A 185 -21.94 4.09 -10.08
CA ARG A 185 -22.80 5.04 -9.36
C ARG A 185 -24.00 4.34 -8.71
N THR A 186 -23.90 4.08 -7.42
CA THR A 186 -25.06 3.76 -6.56
C THR A 186 -25.05 4.44 -5.19
N ALA A 187 -24.16 5.41 -4.93
CA ALA A 187 -24.13 6.06 -3.62
C ALA A 187 -23.77 7.56 -3.68
N THR A 188 -24.36 8.32 -2.76
CA THR A 188 -24.22 9.77 -2.57
C THR A 188 -22.82 10.17 -2.07
N ASP A 189 -22.02 9.23 -1.57
CA ASP A 189 -20.68 9.42 -1.02
C ASP A 189 -19.59 9.65 -2.11
N VAL A 190 -19.84 9.24 -3.36
CA VAL A 190 -18.85 9.37 -4.45
C VAL A 190 -18.89 10.76 -5.11
N GLU A 191 -19.90 11.60 -4.86
CA GLU A 191 -20.04 12.90 -5.53
C GLU A 191 -18.87 13.85 -5.24
N ALA A 192 -18.42 13.91 -3.98
CA ALA A 192 -17.28 14.73 -3.58
C ALA A 192 -15.99 14.26 -4.25
N ARG A 193 -15.74 12.94 -4.26
CA ARG A 193 -14.55 12.35 -4.91
C ARG A 193 -14.59 12.59 -6.42
N LEU A 194 -15.75 12.45 -7.06
CA LEU A 194 -15.91 12.71 -8.50
C LEU A 194 -15.62 14.18 -8.83
N ALA A 195 -16.12 15.12 -8.01
CA ALA A 195 -15.83 16.54 -8.18
C ALA A 195 -14.31 16.82 -8.04
N GLN A 196 -13.66 16.20 -7.06
CA GLN A 196 -12.21 16.30 -6.89
C GLN A 196 -11.46 15.79 -8.12
N VAL A 197 -11.78 14.59 -8.62
CA VAL A 197 -11.16 14.00 -9.83
C VAL A 197 -11.31 14.93 -11.04
N VAL A 198 -12.50 15.48 -11.25
CA VAL A 198 -12.76 16.42 -12.37
C VAL A 198 -11.92 17.69 -12.24
N ASN A 199 -11.80 18.23 -11.04
CA ASN A 199 -10.98 19.43 -10.79
C ASN A 199 -9.49 19.14 -10.99
N MET A 200 -8.99 18.01 -10.48
CA MET A 200 -7.60 17.58 -10.69
C MET A 200 -7.31 17.41 -12.18
N ARG A 201 -8.20 16.74 -12.93
CA ARG A 201 -8.07 16.57 -14.38
C ARG A 201 -7.99 17.91 -15.13
N LYS A 202 -8.83 18.88 -14.76
CA LYS A 202 -8.79 20.24 -15.32
C LYS A 202 -7.46 20.95 -15.00
N GLY A 203 -6.96 20.80 -13.77
CA GLY A 203 -5.67 21.35 -13.36
C GLY A 203 -4.52 20.79 -14.20
N CYS A 204 -4.50 19.47 -14.42
CA CYS A 204 -3.51 18.84 -15.31
C CYS A 204 -3.64 19.35 -16.74
N GLN A 205 -4.86 19.50 -17.27
CA GLN A 205 -5.07 20.04 -18.62
C GLN A 205 -4.51 21.47 -18.75
N ALA A 206 -4.75 22.35 -17.76
CA ALA A 206 -4.20 23.69 -17.78
C ALA A 206 -2.66 23.70 -17.80
N LYS A 207 -2.01 22.77 -17.10
CA LYS A 207 -0.54 22.61 -17.12
C LYS A 207 -0.02 22.16 -18.47
N ILE A 208 -0.74 21.25 -19.14
CA ILE A 208 -0.42 20.83 -20.51
C ILE A 208 -0.54 22.01 -21.47
N ASP A 209 -1.64 22.77 -21.38
CA ASP A 209 -1.89 23.92 -22.26
C ASP A 209 -0.85 25.04 -22.04
N GLU A 210 -0.45 25.30 -20.79
CA GLU A 210 0.62 26.24 -20.42
C GLU A 210 1.94 25.87 -21.11
N LYS A 211 2.34 24.59 -21.04
CA LYS A 211 3.56 24.08 -21.70
C LYS A 211 3.48 24.20 -23.22
N LEU A 212 2.35 23.82 -23.81
CA LEU A 212 2.12 23.92 -25.26
C LEU A 212 2.20 25.38 -25.74
N ALA A 213 1.63 26.31 -24.98
CA ALA A 213 1.71 27.74 -25.27
C ALA A 213 3.17 28.23 -25.19
N ALA A 214 3.89 27.91 -24.12
CA ALA A 214 5.30 28.27 -23.97
C ALA A 214 6.17 27.74 -25.12
N ASP A 215 5.99 26.47 -25.50
CA ASP A 215 6.71 25.84 -26.61
C ASP A 215 6.38 26.52 -27.96
N SER A 216 5.12 26.93 -28.16
CA SER A 216 4.72 27.65 -29.37
C SER A 216 5.38 29.02 -29.49
N ILE A 217 5.45 29.77 -28.37
CA ILE A 217 6.09 31.07 -28.29
C ILE A 217 7.60 30.93 -28.53
N ALA A 218 8.25 29.93 -27.92
CA ALA A 218 9.66 29.66 -28.11
C ALA A 218 10.00 29.33 -29.58
N ARG A 219 9.17 28.51 -30.24
CA ARG A 219 9.33 28.21 -31.67
C ARG A 219 9.16 29.45 -32.55
N ALA A 220 8.14 30.28 -32.29
CA ALA A 220 7.91 31.51 -33.06
C ALA A 220 9.11 32.47 -32.96
N LYS A 221 9.65 32.64 -31.74
CA LYS A 221 10.84 33.47 -31.51
C LYS A 221 12.07 32.94 -32.23
N ALA A 222 12.31 31.63 -32.21
CA ALA A 222 13.43 31.03 -32.92
C ALA A 222 13.35 31.23 -34.44
N VAL A 223 12.14 31.18 -35.01
CA VAL A 223 11.92 31.50 -36.43
C VAL A 223 12.22 32.96 -36.72
N GLU A 224 11.73 33.88 -35.88
CA GLU A 224 11.99 35.32 -36.03
C GLU A 224 13.49 35.64 -35.95
N ASP A 225 14.20 35.09 -34.97
CA ASP A 225 15.64 35.30 -34.80
C ASP A 225 16.42 34.75 -36.00
N SER A 226 16.00 33.61 -36.57
CA SER A 226 16.59 33.05 -37.80
C SER A 226 16.38 33.96 -39.01
N LEU A 227 15.17 34.49 -39.19
CA LEU A 227 14.85 35.45 -40.25
C LEU A 227 15.67 36.74 -40.10
N ARG A 228 15.82 37.24 -38.87
CA ARG A 228 16.63 38.43 -38.58
C ARG A 228 18.11 38.18 -38.90
N ALA A 229 18.64 37.00 -38.60
CA ALA A 229 20.02 36.63 -38.93
C ALA A 229 20.24 36.52 -40.45
N ILE A 230 19.27 35.97 -41.20
CA ILE A 230 19.32 35.94 -42.66
C ILE A 230 19.27 37.36 -43.23
N ALA A 231 18.36 38.21 -42.75
CA ALA A 231 18.26 39.59 -43.20
C ALA A 231 19.57 40.38 -42.97
N ALA A 232 20.25 40.13 -41.84
CA ALA A 232 21.51 40.77 -41.51
C ALA A 232 22.70 40.29 -42.38
N SER A 233 22.61 39.13 -43.04
CA SER A 233 23.69 38.57 -43.86
C SER A 233 23.57 38.90 -45.35
N ILE A 234 22.48 39.54 -45.78
CA ILE A 234 22.29 39.99 -47.17
C ILE A 234 23.05 41.32 -47.37
N PRO A 235 24.04 41.40 -48.28
CA PRO A 235 24.77 42.64 -48.57
C PRO A 235 23.85 43.68 -49.23
N LEU A 236 23.89 44.93 -48.73
CA LEU A 236 23.07 46.05 -49.20
C LEU A 236 23.20 46.31 -50.71
N ASP A 237 24.34 45.97 -51.33
CA ASP A 237 24.64 46.25 -52.74
C ASP A 237 23.97 45.28 -53.73
N SER A 238 23.26 44.25 -53.25
CA SER A 238 22.59 43.25 -54.09
C SER A 238 21.10 43.54 -54.36
N VAL A 239 20.53 44.59 -53.77
CA VAL A 239 19.13 44.97 -53.98
C VAL A 239 19.01 45.87 -55.21
N ILE A 240 18.93 45.26 -56.39
CA ILE A 240 18.52 45.95 -57.62
C ILE A 240 17.07 46.39 -57.44
N THR A 241 16.84 47.70 -57.48
CA THR A 241 15.53 48.34 -57.34
C THR A 241 14.69 48.15 -58.60
N GLU A 242 13.88 47.10 -58.65
CA GLU A 242 12.69 47.12 -59.50
C GLU A 242 11.55 47.85 -58.78
N LYS A 243 11.10 48.93 -59.43
CA LYS A 243 10.13 49.93 -58.95
C LYS A 243 8.73 49.31 -58.79
N PRO A 244 8.03 49.44 -57.65
CA PRO A 244 6.66 48.94 -57.53
C PRO A 244 5.67 49.90 -58.20
N THR A 245 4.75 49.35 -59.00
CA THR A 245 3.57 50.06 -59.52
C THR A 245 2.35 49.65 -58.69
N ASP A 246 1.48 50.62 -58.46
CA ASP A 246 0.42 50.71 -57.45
C ASP A 246 -0.60 49.54 -57.38
N THR A 247 -1.17 49.39 -56.18
CA THR A 247 -2.61 49.23 -55.85
C THR A 247 -2.85 48.06 -54.88
N ILE A 248 -3.35 48.36 -53.68
CA ILE A 248 -4.61 47.83 -53.10
C ILE A 248 -4.81 48.38 -51.68
N SER A 249 -6.03 48.86 -51.48
CA SER A 249 -6.63 49.49 -50.30
C SER A 249 -6.57 48.61 -49.03
N SER A 250 -6.11 49.21 -47.93
CA SER A 250 -6.12 48.66 -46.58
C SER A 250 -7.46 48.90 -45.89
N LYS A 251 -8.00 47.87 -45.23
CA LYS A 251 -9.03 47.98 -44.17
C LYS A 251 -8.37 47.75 -42.79
N PRO A 252 -8.81 48.42 -41.72
CA PRO A 252 -8.12 48.34 -40.43
C PRO A 252 -8.55 47.13 -39.59
N ILE A 253 -7.57 46.54 -38.91
CA ILE A 253 -7.72 45.48 -37.91
C ILE A 253 -8.05 46.13 -36.56
N VAL A 254 -9.10 45.61 -35.91
CA VAL A 254 -9.55 45.98 -34.56
C VAL A 254 -8.64 45.33 -33.51
N THR A 255 -8.13 46.16 -32.61
CA THR A 255 -7.33 45.79 -31.42
C THR A 255 -8.24 45.28 -30.30
N THR A 256 -7.95 44.11 -29.74
CA THR A 256 -8.50 43.64 -28.46
C THR A 256 -7.58 44.08 -27.31
N PRO A 257 -8.11 44.47 -26.14
CA PRO A 257 -7.29 44.94 -25.03
C PRO A 257 -6.80 43.83 -24.10
N MET A 258 -5.66 44.12 -23.46
CA MET A 258 -5.00 43.41 -22.37
C MET A 258 -5.95 43.18 -21.18
N ILE A 259 -5.85 42.01 -20.54
CA ILE A 259 -6.45 41.76 -19.22
C ILE A 259 -5.34 41.45 -18.23
N ASP A 260 -5.35 42.23 -17.14
CA ASP A 260 -4.51 42.16 -15.96
C ASP A 260 -4.50 40.78 -15.28
N GLU A 261 -3.30 40.28 -15.02
CA GLU A 261 -3.04 39.29 -13.97
C GLU A 261 -2.99 39.97 -12.60
N LYS A 262 -3.90 39.58 -11.70
CA LYS A 262 -3.57 39.37 -10.28
C LYS A 262 -4.70 38.64 -9.57
N LYS A 263 -4.54 37.33 -9.42
CA LYS A 263 -5.11 36.61 -8.27
C LYS A 263 -4.27 35.38 -7.95
N LYS A 264 -3.42 35.53 -6.93
CA LYS A 264 -2.82 34.42 -6.18
C LYS A 264 -3.97 33.58 -5.61
N MET A 265 -4.04 32.30 -5.97
CA MET A 265 -4.90 31.33 -5.29
C MET A 265 -4.06 30.26 -4.60
N PRO A 266 -4.55 29.72 -3.48
CA PRO A 266 -3.74 29.05 -2.48
C PRO A 266 -3.47 27.59 -2.87
N VAL A 267 -2.33 27.09 -2.40
CA VAL A 267 -2.05 25.65 -2.30
C VAL A 267 -3.18 24.99 -1.51
N PRO A 268 -3.93 24.02 -2.06
CA PRO A 268 -4.88 23.25 -1.28
C PRO A 268 -4.08 22.37 -0.31
N SER A 269 -4.37 22.47 0.98
CA SER A 269 -3.98 21.45 1.94
C SER A 269 -4.73 20.16 1.58
N ILE A 270 -3.99 19.13 1.16
CA ILE A 270 -4.50 17.77 1.12
C ILE A 270 -4.54 17.29 2.57
N ASP A 271 -5.64 17.61 3.26
CA ASP A 271 -5.93 16.99 4.57
C ASP A 271 -6.51 15.59 4.29
N ASP A 272 -5.63 14.67 3.88
CA ASP A 272 -5.93 13.24 3.80
C ASP A 272 -5.53 12.59 5.13
N LYS A 273 -6.14 13.01 6.25
CA LYS A 273 -6.43 12.01 7.27
C LYS A 273 -7.58 11.19 6.73
N PRO A 274 -7.39 9.90 6.38
CA PRO A 274 -8.50 9.09 5.91
C PRO A 274 -9.57 9.09 7.01
N GLU A 275 -10.71 9.72 6.73
CA GLU A 275 -11.91 9.49 7.53
C GLU A 275 -12.13 7.98 7.54
N LYS A 276 -12.24 7.41 8.74
CA LYS A 276 -12.50 5.98 8.95
C LYS A 276 -13.79 5.60 8.24
N GLN A 277 -13.70 5.19 6.98
CA GLN A 277 -14.75 4.41 6.34
C GLN A 277 -14.71 3.03 7.01
N LYS A 278 -15.59 2.84 8.01
CA LYS A 278 -16.00 1.50 8.43
C LYS A 278 -16.74 0.85 7.27
N LYS A 279 -16.03 0.37 6.26
CA LYS A 279 -16.58 -0.62 5.34
C LYS A 279 -16.52 -1.96 6.04
N LYS A 280 -17.71 -2.50 6.32
CA LYS A 280 -17.90 -3.90 6.69
C LYS A 280 -17.19 -4.75 5.66
N GLN A 281 -16.18 -5.47 6.10
CA GLN A 281 -15.64 -6.64 5.42
C GLN A 281 -16.65 -7.77 5.59
N GLU A 282 -17.79 -7.65 4.92
CA GLU A 282 -18.72 -8.76 4.73
C GLU A 282 -18.35 -9.40 3.40
N ASP A 283 -17.99 -10.69 3.46
CA ASP A 283 -17.65 -11.59 2.35
C ASP A 283 -16.16 -11.75 1.98
N VAL A 284 -15.31 -11.93 2.98
CA VAL A 284 -14.09 -12.76 2.80
C VAL A 284 -14.41 -14.15 3.33
N THR A 285 -14.35 -15.14 2.44
CA THR A 285 -14.49 -16.56 2.80
C THR A 285 -13.58 -16.91 3.98
N PRO A 286 -14.06 -17.68 4.99
CA PRO A 286 -13.25 -18.06 6.14
C PRO A 286 -11.93 -18.68 5.70
N ILE A 287 -10.83 -18.17 6.24
CA ILE A 287 -9.48 -18.67 5.98
C ILE A 287 -9.40 -20.11 6.52
N ASN A 288 -9.13 -21.08 5.64
CA ASN A 288 -8.88 -22.46 6.04
C ASN A 288 -7.48 -22.56 6.68
N LEU A 289 -7.46 -22.75 8.00
CA LEU A 289 -6.25 -22.77 8.82
C LEU A 289 -5.41 -24.04 8.64
N GLU A 290 -6.02 -25.18 8.31
CA GLU A 290 -5.33 -26.47 8.17
C GLU A 290 -4.27 -26.48 7.04
N ASP A 291 -4.48 -25.76 5.94
CA ASP A 291 -3.54 -25.73 4.81
C ASP A 291 -2.26 -24.92 5.09
N LEU A 292 -2.26 -24.08 6.14
CA LEU A 292 -1.13 -23.21 6.51
C LEU A 292 -0.07 -23.87 7.41
N TYR A 293 -0.32 -25.08 7.92
CA TYR A 293 0.56 -25.77 8.85
C TYR A 293 1.61 -26.68 8.20
N LYS A 294 1.62 -26.83 6.88
CA LYS A 294 2.50 -27.80 6.19
C LYS A 294 3.99 -27.44 6.18
N ASP A 295 4.36 -26.17 6.26
CA ASP A 295 5.75 -25.73 6.03
C ASP A 295 6.41 -25.10 7.28
N LYS A 296 6.33 -25.74 8.45
CA LYS A 296 7.11 -25.33 9.63
C LYS A 296 8.57 -25.78 9.50
N VAL A 297 9.44 -24.89 9.03
CA VAL A 297 10.88 -25.00 9.28
C VAL A 297 11.21 -24.13 10.48
N LYS A 298 11.53 -24.77 11.62
CA LYS A 298 12.10 -24.07 12.78
C LYS A 298 13.42 -23.44 12.32
N VAL A 299 13.62 -22.16 12.61
CA VAL A 299 14.93 -21.54 12.46
C VAL A 299 15.79 -22.10 13.59
N GLU A 300 16.73 -22.99 13.25
CA GLU A 300 17.75 -23.44 14.20
C GLU A 300 18.70 -22.27 14.48
N GLU A 301 19.03 -22.08 15.75
CA GLU A 301 19.91 -21.03 16.29
C GLU A 301 21.35 -21.14 15.76
#